data_AF-A0A9E2GAB3-F1
#
_entry.id   AF-A0A9E2GAB3-F1
#
_cell.length_a   1.000
_cell.length_b   1.000
_cell.length_c   1.000
_cell.angle_alpha   90.00
_cell.angle_beta   90.00
_cell.angle_gamma   90.00
#
_symmetry.space_group_name_H-M   'P 1'
#
loop_
_entity.id
_entity.type
_entity.pdbx_description
1 polymer ?
#
loop_
_entity_poly.entity_id
_entity_poly.type
_entity_poly.pdbx_seq_one_letter_code
_entity_poly.pdbx_strand_id
1 'polypeptide(L)'
;MKTYFKLYAYIYAIVSLVVFILALGILRVYPDFSLSIRSLFWGSIIISLLLALSIRVFKKTWGNGVVNVILGYLIILPAIYVIKQMYGTVLFRRTFVIYLLGLIYAIIYSFVILYASYRNKKEESKLNELIKDQGETNEE
;
A
#
# COMPACT_ATOMS: atom_id res chain seq x y z
N MET A 1 11.54 -16.82 -8.32
CA MET A 1 12.05 -16.13 -7.11
C MET A 1 12.60 -14.73 -7.36
N LYS A 2 13.42 -14.50 -8.41
CA LYS A 2 14.04 -13.19 -8.71
C LYS A 2 13.05 -12.02 -8.77
N THR A 3 11.87 -12.21 -9.36
CA THR A 3 10.84 -11.15 -9.47
C THR A 3 10.23 -10.75 -8.13
N TYR A 4 10.01 -11.71 -7.23
CA TYR A 4 9.47 -11.45 -5.89
C TYR A 4 10.47 -10.72 -5.02
N PHE A 5 11.74 -11.15 -5.06
CA PHE A 5 12.80 -10.51 -4.32
C PHE A 5 13.05 -9.08 -4.81
N LYS A 6 12.97 -8.85 -6.13
CA LYS A 6 13.05 -7.52 -6.73
C LYS A 6 11.90 -6.62 -6.28
N LEU A 7 10.66 -7.13 -6.29
CA LEU A 7 9.48 -6.39 -5.81
C LEU A 7 9.59 -6.05 -4.32
N TYR A 8 9.99 -7.01 -3.49
CA TYR A 8 10.26 -6.78 -2.07
C TYR A 8 11.36 -5.74 -1.86
N ALA A 9 12.48 -5.81 -2.61
CA ALA A 9 13.59 -4.88 -2.46
C ALA A 9 13.19 -3.43 -2.80
N TYR A 10 12.40 -3.22 -3.86
CA TYR A 10 11.87 -1.89 -4.18
C TYR A 10 10.95 -1.36 -3.08
N ILE A 11 10.03 -2.20 -2.60
CA ILE A 11 9.11 -1.84 -1.51
C ILE A 11 9.92 -1.52 -0.25
N TYR A 12 10.91 -2.34 0.08
CA TYR A 12 11.78 -2.12 1.23
C TYR A 12 12.56 -0.83 1.15
N ALA A 13 13.11 -0.48 -0.02
CA ALA A 13 13.78 0.79 -0.22
C ALA A 13 12.83 1.98 0.01
N ILE A 14 11.62 1.92 -0.57
CA ILE A 14 10.60 2.96 -0.41
C ILE A 14 10.16 3.08 1.05
N VAL A 15 9.81 1.96 1.69
CA VAL A 15 9.35 1.94 3.09
C VAL A 15 10.45 2.43 4.01
N SER A 16 11.70 2.00 3.82
CA SER A 16 12.84 2.45 4.62
C SER A 16 13.08 3.95 4.46
N LEU A 17 12.96 4.48 3.24
CA LEU A 17 13.07 5.92 2.98
C LEU A 17 11.94 6.71 3.67
N VAL A 18 10.69 6.24 3.58
CA VAL A 18 9.55 6.85 4.28
C VAL A 18 9.74 6.81 5.80
N VAL A 19 10.15 5.67 6.35
CA VAL A 19 10.45 5.49 7.77
C VAL A 19 11.56 6.43 8.22
N PHE A 20 12.60 6.59 7.41
CA PHE A 20 13.71 7.50 7.70
C PHE A 20 13.27 8.97 7.70
N ILE A 21 12.51 9.40 6.69
CA ILE A 21 11.96 10.77 6.62
C ILE A 21 11.04 11.05 7.81
N LEU A 22 10.16 10.11 8.16
CA LEU A 22 9.27 10.24 9.31
C LEU A 22 10.06 10.32 10.63
N ALA A 23 11.08 9.48 10.80
CA ALA A 23 11.94 9.51 11.97
C ALA A 23 12.67 10.85 12.12
N LEU A 24 13.21 11.40 11.01
CA LEU A 24 13.85 12.72 11.01
C LEU A 24 12.86 13.83 11.34
N GLY A 25 11.65 13.81 10.74
CA GLY A 25 10.60 14.78 11.06
C GLY A 25 10.21 14.75 12.53
N ILE A 26 10.08 13.54 13.09
CA ILE A 26 9.78 13.35 14.51
C ILE A 26 10.92 13.87 15.39
N LEU A 27 12.18 13.52 15.12
CA LEU A 27 13.33 14.00 15.90
C LEU A 27 13.49 15.52 15.83
N ARG A 28 13.13 16.14 14.70
CA ARG A 28 13.17 17.59 14.54
C ARG A 28 12.10 18.31 15.36
N VAL A 29 10.90 17.73 15.45
CA VAL A 29 9.76 18.30 16.19
C VAL A 29 9.82 17.93 17.68
N TYR A 30 10.38 16.77 18.02
CA TYR A 30 10.44 16.19 19.35
C TYR A 30 11.86 15.70 19.68
N PRO A 31 12.81 16.63 19.93
CA PRO A 31 14.21 16.31 20.14
C PRO A 31 14.48 15.47 21.40
N ASP A 32 13.62 15.56 22.42
CA ASP A 32 13.76 14.81 23.67
C ASP A 32 13.31 13.35 23.58
N PHE A 33 12.75 12.93 22.43
CA PHE A 33 12.29 11.57 22.24
C PHE A 33 13.34 10.70 21.56
N SER A 34 13.82 9.68 22.29
CA SER A 34 14.67 8.65 21.71
C SER A 34 13.82 7.65 20.91
N LEU A 35 13.92 7.70 19.58
CA LEU A 35 13.39 6.63 18.73
C LEU A 35 14.33 5.42 18.79
N SER A 36 13.77 4.24 19.03
CA SER A 36 14.55 3.00 19.00
C SER A 36 14.91 2.64 17.56
N ILE A 37 16.19 2.75 17.19
CA ILE A 37 16.68 2.33 15.86
C ILE A 37 16.31 0.86 15.57
N ARG A 38 16.31 0.01 16.61
CA ARG A 38 15.90 -1.39 16.50
C ARG A 38 14.43 -1.52 16.09
N SER A 39 13.52 -0.75 16.68
CA SER A 39 12.11 -0.81 16.30
C SER A 39 11.89 -0.27 14.88
N LEU A 40 12.61 0.78 14.48
CA LEU A 40 12.53 1.35 13.14
C LEU A 40 12.99 0.34 12.06
N PHE A 41 14.08 -0.38 12.31
CA PHE A 41 14.63 -1.35 11.37
C PHE A 41 13.77 -2.61 11.25
N TRP A 42 13.35 -3.21 12.37
CA TRP A 42 12.47 -4.37 12.33
C TRP A 42 11.09 -4.01 11.78
N GLY A 43 10.59 -2.83 12.11
CA GLY A 43 9.32 -2.33 11.61
C GLY A 43 9.33 -2.12 10.10
N SER A 44 10.40 -1.54 9.53
CA SER A 44 10.50 -1.36 8.08
C SER A 44 10.54 -2.70 7.33
N ILE A 45 11.27 -3.69 7.85
CA ILE A 45 11.30 -5.05 7.27
C ILE A 45 9.90 -5.68 7.26
N ILE A 46 9.21 -5.66 8.41
CA ILE A 46 7.89 -6.29 8.54
C ILE A 46 6.86 -5.59 7.66
N ILE A 47 6.81 -4.25 7.67
CA ILE A 47 5.87 -3.48 6.83
C ILE A 47 6.11 -3.77 5.35
N SER A 48 7.38 -3.83 4.93
CA SER A 48 7.74 -4.14 3.54
C SER A 48 7.30 -5.54 3.13
N LEU A 49 7.42 -6.51 4.04
CA LEU A 49 6.95 -7.87 3.82
C LEU A 49 5.43 -7.93 3.66
N LEU A 50 4.69 -7.26 4.55
CA LEU A 50 3.22 -7.19 4.50
C LEU A 50 2.71 -6.52 3.23
N LEU A 51 3.34 -5.41 2.82
CA LEU A 51 3.03 -4.73 1.56
C LEU A 51 3.31 -5.61 0.34
N ALA A 52 4.47 -6.28 0.31
CA ALA A 52 4.81 -7.18 -0.78
C ALA A 52 3.82 -8.37 -0.89
N LEU A 53 3.39 -8.92 0.25
CA LEU A 53 2.37 -9.97 0.30
C LEU A 53 1.01 -9.46 -0.16
N SER A 54 0.60 -8.28 0.32
CA SER A 54 -0.67 -7.66 -0.06
C SER A 54 -0.74 -7.38 -1.57
N ILE A 55 0.30 -6.79 -2.15
CA ILE A 55 0.41 -6.56 -3.61
C ILE A 55 0.31 -7.88 -4.38
N ARG A 56 0.91 -8.96 -3.86
CA ARG A 56 0.81 -10.26 -4.50
C ARG A 56 -0.62 -10.80 -4.48
N VAL A 57 -1.35 -10.61 -3.38
CA VAL A 57 -2.76 -11.01 -3.27
C VAL A 57 -3.64 -10.15 -4.17
N PHE A 58 -3.43 -8.83 -4.23
CA PHE A 58 -4.13 -7.94 -5.15
C PHE A 58 -3.91 -8.32 -6.63
N LYS A 59 -2.69 -8.75 -6.99
CA LYS A 59 -2.37 -9.19 -8.35
C LYS A 59 -2.91 -10.58 -8.69
N LYS A 60 -3.29 -11.37 -7.70
CA LYS A 60 -3.76 -12.74 -7.93
C LYS A 60 -5.26 -12.68 -8.24
N THR A 61 -5.65 -13.03 -9.46
CA THR A 61 -7.05 -13.08 -9.91
C THR A 61 -7.77 -14.35 -9.44
N TRP A 62 -7.67 -14.68 -8.15
CA TRP A 62 -8.47 -15.77 -7.59
C TRP A 62 -9.90 -15.26 -7.38
N GLY A 63 -10.75 -15.41 -8.39
CA GLY A 63 -12.17 -15.09 -8.33
C GLY A 63 -12.51 -13.60 -8.16
N ASN A 64 -13.74 -13.37 -7.66
CA ASN A 64 -14.42 -12.07 -7.58
C ASN A 64 -13.50 -10.99 -6.99
N GLY A 65 -13.23 -9.91 -7.74
CA GLY A 65 -12.21 -8.91 -7.42
C GLY A 65 -12.33 -8.28 -6.02
N VAL A 66 -13.55 -8.25 -5.48
CA VAL A 66 -13.87 -7.80 -4.12
C VAL A 66 -13.15 -8.64 -3.05
N VAL A 67 -13.05 -9.96 -3.23
CA VAL A 67 -12.42 -10.87 -2.25
C VAL A 67 -10.92 -10.65 -2.18
N ASN A 68 -10.25 -10.45 -3.31
CA ASN A 68 -8.82 -10.15 -3.36
C ASN A 68 -8.52 -8.79 -2.71
N VAL A 69 -9.45 -7.83 -2.81
CA VAL A 69 -9.32 -6.54 -2.13
C VAL A 69 -9.43 -6.70 -0.61
N ILE A 70 -10.44 -7.43 -0.13
CA ILE A 70 -10.63 -7.69 1.31
C ILE A 70 -9.41 -8.42 1.89
N LEU A 71 -8.92 -9.48 1.22
CA LEU A 71 -7.74 -10.23 1.65
C LEU A 71 -6.47 -9.38 1.64
N GLY A 72 -6.28 -8.56 0.61
CA GLY A 72 -5.18 -7.60 0.51
C GLY A 72 -5.17 -6.63 1.69
N TYR A 73 -6.33 -6.11 2.08
CA TYR A 73 -6.48 -5.21 3.22
C TYR A 73 -6.24 -5.90 4.56
N LEU A 74 -6.72 -7.13 4.71
CA LEU A 74 -6.55 -7.93 5.92
C LEU A 74 -5.07 -8.23 6.20
N ILE A 75 -4.26 -8.37 5.14
CA ILE A 75 -2.80 -8.53 5.24
C ILE A 75 -2.10 -7.22 5.62
N ILE A 76 -2.66 -6.05 5.28
CA ILE A 76 -2.07 -4.74 5.63
C ILE A 76 -2.40 -4.34 7.07
N LEU A 77 -3.53 -4.76 7.63
CA LEU A 77 -3.96 -4.37 8.99
C LEU A 77 -2.87 -4.55 10.08
N PRO A 78 -2.09 -5.66 10.13
CA PRO A 78 -0.99 -5.81 11.07
C PRO A 78 0.08 -4.71 10.98
N ALA A 79 0.27 -4.10 9.80
CA ALA A 79 1.25 -3.03 9.60
C ALA A 79 0.95 -1.80 10.47
N ILE A 80 -0.32 -1.53 10.77
CA ILE A 80 -0.75 -0.42 11.65
C ILE A 80 -0.23 -0.65 13.07
N TYR A 81 -0.27 -1.90 13.56
CA TYR A 81 0.26 -2.23 14.88
C TYR A 81 1.79 -2.09 14.93
N VAL A 82 2.48 -2.45 13.85
CA VAL A 82 3.93 -2.26 13.73
C VAL A 82 4.28 -0.78 13.76
N ILE A 83 3.56 0.07 13.01
CA ILE A 83 3.75 1.53 13.03
C ILE A 83 3.47 2.09 14.43
N LYS A 84 2.43 1.62 15.12
CA LYS A 84 2.14 1.98 16.51
C LYS A 84 3.27 1.56 17.44
N GLN A 85 3.94 0.43 17.21
CA GLN A 85 5.07 0.02 18.04
C GLN A 85 6.35 0.82 17.72
N MET A 86 6.52 1.25 16.47
CA MET A 86 7.67 2.07 16.04
C MET A 86 7.62 3.49 16.61
N TYR A 87 6.44 4.10 16.59
CA TYR A 87 6.27 5.54 16.83
C TYR A 87 5.23 5.87 17.93
N GLY A 88 4.66 4.85 18.57
CA GLY A 88 3.48 4.95 19.44
C GLY A 88 3.56 6.01 20.52
N THR A 89 4.72 6.15 21.15
CA THR A 89 4.93 7.12 22.23
C THR A 89 4.89 8.57 21.73
N VAL A 90 5.19 8.80 20.45
CA VAL A 90 5.30 10.14 19.86
C VAL A 90 4.07 10.50 19.05
N LEU A 91 3.61 9.59 18.18
CA LEU A 91 2.46 9.84 17.30
C LEU A 91 1.13 9.77 18.06
N PHE A 92 0.94 8.85 19.01
CA PHE A 92 -0.38 8.58 19.63
C PHE A 92 -0.63 9.33 20.95
N ARG A 93 0.28 10.19 21.41
CA ARG A 93 0.13 10.94 22.68
C ARG A 93 -0.58 12.29 22.54
N ARG A 94 -0.59 12.90 21.33
CA ARG A 94 -1.34 14.14 21.01
C ARG A 94 -2.11 13.93 19.70
N THR A 95 -3.30 13.35 19.84
CA THR A 95 -4.11 12.70 18.80
C THR A 95 -4.82 13.69 17.86
N PHE A 96 -4.08 14.45 17.05
CA PHE A 96 -4.63 15.19 15.90
C PHE A 96 -3.86 14.91 14.62
N VAL A 97 -2.53 14.83 14.70
CA VAL A 97 -1.65 14.59 13.55
C VAL A 97 -1.85 13.20 12.93
N ILE A 98 -2.13 12.18 13.74
CA ILE A 98 -2.44 10.83 13.22
C ILE A 98 -3.76 10.81 12.46
N TYR A 99 -4.80 11.46 12.96
CA TYR A 99 -6.08 11.51 12.25
C TYR A 99 -5.94 12.24 10.92
N LEU A 100 -5.14 13.33 10.91
CA LEU A 100 -4.82 14.06 9.68
C LEU A 100 -4.01 13.21 8.70
N LEU A 101 -2.98 12.50 9.16
CA LEU A 101 -2.18 11.59 8.32
C LEU A 101 -3.00 10.40 7.83
N GLY A 102 -3.88 9.84 8.68
CA GLY A 102 -4.80 8.78 8.31
C GLY A 102 -5.81 9.24 7.26
N LEU A 103 -6.31 10.48 7.36
CA LEU A 103 -7.17 11.09 6.35
C LEU A 103 -6.43 11.29 5.03
N ILE A 104 -5.21 11.82 5.06
CA ILE A 104 -4.36 11.97 3.87
C ILE A 104 -4.10 10.59 3.23
N TYR A 105 -3.80 9.56 4.04
CA TYR A 105 -3.58 8.21 3.55
C TYR A 105 -4.84 7.61 2.91
N ALA A 106 -6.01 7.79 3.52
CA ALA A 106 -7.29 7.35 2.98
C ALA A 106 -7.62 8.05 1.65
N ILE A 107 -7.34 9.36 1.54
CA ILE A 107 -7.54 10.14 0.30
C ILE A 107 -6.62 9.60 -0.80
N ILE A 108 -5.32 9.46 -0.53
CA ILE A 108 -4.36 8.93 -1.51
C ILE A 108 -4.78 7.52 -1.94
N TYR A 109 -5.20 6.67 -1.00
CA TYR A 109 -5.63 5.31 -1.30
C TYR A 109 -6.90 5.26 -2.16
N SER A 110 -7.89 6.11 -1.87
CA SER A 110 -9.08 6.29 -2.72
C SER A 110 -8.70 6.73 -4.14
N PHE A 111 -7.76 7.66 -4.30
CA PHE A 111 -7.29 8.09 -5.62
C PHE A 111 -6.59 6.97 -6.38
N VAL A 112 -5.77 6.16 -5.71
CA VAL A 112 -5.10 5.00 -6.33
C VAL A 112 -6.11 3.95 -6.78
N ILE A 113 -7.13 3.65 -5.96
CA ILE A 113 -8.22 2.74 -6.33
C ILE A 113 -9.03 3.29 -7.50
N LEU A 114 -9.40 4.57 -7.47
CA LEU A 114 -10.14 5.23 -8.55
C LEU A 114 -9.37 5.16 -9.86
N TYR A 115 -8.07 5.46 -9.83
CA TYR A 115 -7.23 5.38 -11.02
C TYR A 115 -7.14 3.95 -11.57
N ALA A 116 -6.94 2.95 -10.71
CA ALA A 116 -6.92 1.54 -11.09
C ALA A 116 -8.27 1.09 -11.67
N SER A 117 -9.39 1.49 -11.07
CA SER A 117 -10.74 1.20 -11.56
C SER A 117 -11.00 1.85 -12.91
N TYR A 118 -10.55 3.08 -13.13
CA TYR A 118 -10.73 3.78 -14.40
C TYR A 118 -9.93 3.12 -15.53
N ARG A 119 -8.70 2.66 -15.22
CA ARG A 119 -7.87 1.93 -16.18
C ARG A 119 -8.47 0.56 -16.54
N ASN A 120 -8.96 -0.19 -15.55
CA ASN A 120 -9.62 -1.47 -15.80
C ASN A 120 -10.89 -1.31 -16.65
N LYS A 121 -11.73 -0.29 -16.38
CA LYS A 121 -12.91 0.00 -17.22
C LYS A 121 -12.54 0.33 -18.66
N LYS A 122 -11.41 1.02 -18.87
CA LYS A 122 -10.92 1.37 -20.22
C LYS A 122 -10.35 0.16 -20.97
N GLU A 123 -9.80 -0.83 -20.25
CA GLU A 123 -9.38 -2.09 -20.84
C GLU A 123 -10.59 -2.99 -21.16
N GLU A 124 -11.59 -3.08 -20.27
CA GLU A 124 -12.85 -3.79 -20.56
C GLU A 124 -13.64 -3.18 -21.73
N SER A 125 -13.72 -1.85 -21.82
CA SER A 125 -14.44 -1.20 -22.93
C SER A 125 -13.77 -1.47 -24.27
N LYS A 126 -12.44 -1.44 -24.32
CA LYS A 126 -11.66 -1.77 -25.53
C LYS A 126 -11.81 -3.22 -25.94
N LEU A 127 -11.86 -4.14 -24.98
CA LEU A 127 -12.09 -5.56 -25.25
C LEU A 127 -13.50 -5.80 -25.81
N ASN A 128 -14.53 -5.12 -25.27
CA ASN A 128 -15.88 -5.22 -25.80
C ASN A 128 -16.05 -4.60 -27.19
N GLU A 129 -15.36 -3.49 -27.49
CA GLU A 129 -15.34 -2.90 -28.84
C GLU A 129 -14.66 -3.84 -29.85
N LEU A 130 -13.52 -4.45 -29.50
CA LEU A 130 -12.83 -5.40 -30.37
C LEU A 130 -13.62 -6.69 -30.63
N ILE A 131 -14.41 -7.15 -29.66
CA ILE A 131 -15.31 -8.31 -29.83
C ILE A 131 -16.49 -7.95 -30.75
N LYS A 132 -16.99 -6.70 -30.69
CA LYS A 132 -18.06 -6.22 -31.56
C LYS A 132 -17.61 -6.09 -33.01
N ASP A 133 -16.43 -5.52 -33.25
CA ASP A 133 -15.84 -5.43 -34.59
C ASP A 133 -15.58 -6.82 -35.22
N GLN A 134 -15.17 -7.81 -34.41
CA GLN A 134 -14.99 -9.20 -34.88
C GLN A 134 -16.31 -9.95 -35.09
N GLY A 135 -17.38 -9.58 -34.37
CA GLY A 135 -18.72 -10.13 -34.58
C GLY A 135 -19.34 -9.66 -35.89
N GLU A 136 -19.22 -8.36 -36.20
CA GLU A 136 -19.80 -7.78 -37.43
C GLU A 136 -19.05 -8.20 -38.70
N THR A 137 -17.75 -8.51 -38.63
CA THR A 137 -16.97 -8.98 -39.80
C THR A 137 -17.24 -10.44 -40.19
N ASN A 138 -17.87 -11.24 -39.32
CA ASN A 138 -18.18 -12.65 -39.61
C ASN A 138 -19.62 -12.88 -40.09
N GLU A 139 -20.44 -11.82 -40.19
CA GLU A 139 -21.83 -11.88 -40.65
C GLU A 139 -22.05 -11.31 -42.08
N GLU A 140 -20.98 -10.89 -42.77
CA GLU A 140 -20.97 -10.58 -44.22
C GLU A 140 -20.36 -11.71 -45.06
#